data_AF-A0A6C0JHX0-F1
#
_entry.id   AF-A0A6C0JHX0-F1
#
_cell.length_a   1.000
_cell.length_b   1.000
_cell.length_c   1.000
_cell.angle_alpha   90.00
_cell.angle_beta   90.00
_cell.angle_gamma   90.00
#
_symmetry.space_group_name_H-M   'P 1'
#
loop_
_entity.id
_entity.type
_entity.pdbx_description
1 polymer ?
#
loop_
_entity_poly.entity_id
_entity_poly.type
_entity_poly.pdbx_seq_one_letter_code
_entity_poly.pdbx_strand_id
1 'polypeptide(L)'
;MKLLYNNTEIISGTHLTPLQAHSEPKVEYTANPNKLYTLIMHDPDAVVGNYLHWVVINIPDNAIANGQQLLNYKGPAPPPGSGIHRYIFLVFEQAERINAQSIPESKRAMSLDALYSLLNADLHLNSTAYFTSENEKNGGRKRKRNDKSSKTKKRKVRRKKGTKNR
;
A
#
# COMPACT_ATOMS: atom_id res chain seq x y z
N MET A 1 1.00 -12.94 -2.58
CA MET A 1 1.96 -11.88 -2.23
C MET A 1 1.60 -11.30 -0.87
N LYS A 2 2.61 -10.90 -0.10
CA LYS A 2 2.51 -10.13 1.13
C LYS A 2 3.28 -8.83 0.94
N LEU A 3 2.72 -7.74 1.47
CA LEU A 3 3.38 -6.44 1.51
C LEU A 3 3.51 -6.05 2.97
N LEU A 4 4.73 -5.76 3.42
CA LEU A 4 5.00 -5.35 4.79
C LEU A 4 5.54 -3.92 4.79
N TYR A 5 4.80 -3.01 5.39
CA TYR A 5 5.25 -1.65 5.70
C TYR A 5 5.57 -1.58 7.19
N ASN A 6 6.77 -1.12 7.54
CA ASN A 6 7.25 -1.08 8.94
C ASN A 6 7.04 -2.41 9.67
N ASN A 7 7.40 -3.53 9.02
CA ASN A 7 7.22 -4.91 9.51
C ASN A 7 5.77 -5.33 9.81
N THR A 8 4.78 -4.56 9.35
CA THR A 8 3.36 -4.91 9.47
C THR A 8 2.85 -5.34 8.11
N GLU A 9 2.40 -6.59 8.02
CA GLU A 9 1.72 -7.10 6.83
C GLU A 9 0.39 -6.35 6.63
N ILE A 10 0.20 -5.83 5.42
CA ILE A 10 -1.07 -5.20 5.03
C ILE A 10 -1.95 -6.21 4.29
N ILE A 11 -3.26 -6.06 4.46
CA ILE A 11 -4.25 -6.80 3.69
C ILE A 11 -4.60 -5.98 2.44
N SER A 12 -4.83 -6.62 1.30
CA SER A 12 -5.27 -5.94 0.09
C SER A 12 -6.49 -5.04 0.35
N GLY A 13 -6.42 -3.78 -0.09
CA GLY A 13 -7.45 -2.77 0.18
C GLY A 13 -7.24 -1.98 1.47
N THR A 14 -6.22 -2.29 2.28
CA THR A 14 -5.84 -1.49 3.45
C THR A 14 -5.61 -0.03 3.02
N HIS A 15 -6.10 0.91 3.83
CA HIS A 15 -5.80 2.33 3.64
C HIS A 15 -4.48 2.68 4.33
N LEU A 16 -3.54 3.24 3.58
CA LEU A 16 -2.28 3.76 4.09
C LEU A 16 -2.19 5.26 3.79
N THR A 17 -1.74 6.04 4.77
CA THR A 17 -1.41 7.44 4.53
C THR A 17 -0.15 7.54 3.66
N PRO A 18 0.06 8.66 2.94
CA PRO A 18 1.26 8.82 2.14
C PRO A 18 2.57 8.68 2.94
N LEU A 19 2.52 9.03 4.23
CA LEU A 19 3.64 8.88 5.14
C LEU A 19 3.91 7.41 5.51
N GLN A 20 2.87 6.61 5.72
CA GLN A 20 3.02 5.18 6.08
C GLN A 20 3.66 4.37 4.95
N ALA A 21 3.40 4.76 3.70
CA ALA A 21 3.96 4.15 2.51
C ALA A 21 5.04 5.01 1.84
N HIS A 22 5.74 5.87 2.60
CA HIS A 22 6.78 6.73 2.02
C HIS A 22 7.97 5.94 1.47
N SER A 23 8.37 4.88 2.18
CA SER A 23 9.48 3.98 1.83
C SER A 23 8.95 2.68 1.24
N GLU A 24 9.77 2.01 0.42
CA GLU A 24 9.40 0.74 -0.20
C GLU A 24 9.03 -0.33 0.86
N PRO A 25 8.00 -1.15 0.60
CA PRO A 25 7.65 -2.25 1.48
C PRO A 25 8.62 -3.43 1.29
N LYS A 26 8.68 -4.30 2.29
CA LYS A 26 9.13 -5.67 2.03
C LYS A 26 8.04 -6.38 1.23
N VAL A 27 8.42 -6.92 0.08
CA VAL A 27 7.54 -7.70 -0.78
C VAL A 27 7.91 -9.16 -0.63
N GLU A 28 6.92 -10.02 -0.40
CA GLU A 28 7.12 -11.47 -0.37
C GLU A 28 6.11 -12.17 -1.27
N TYR A 29 6.57 -13.12 -2.09
CA TYR A 29 5.71 -13.95 -2.93
C TYR A 29 6.28 -15.36 -3.06
N THR A 30 5.43 -16.28 -3.49
CA THR A 30 5.85 -17.65 -3.78
C THR A 30 6.63 -17.64 -5.09
N ALA A 31 7.92 -17.95 -5.00
CA ALA A 31 8.83 -17.99 -6.11
C ALA A 31 9.31 -19.43 -6.39
N ASN A 32 9.56 -19.71 -7.66
CA ASN A 32 10.26 -20.89 -8.12
C ASN A 32 11.75 -20.52 -8.25
N PRO A 33 12.67 -21.25 -7.60
CA PRO A 33 14.10 -20.94 -7.62
C PRO A 33 14.73 -20.89 -9.02
N ASN A 34 14.12 -21.55 -10.02
CA ASN A 34 14.63 -21.61 -11.39
C ASN A 34 14.00 -20.55 -12.31
N LYS A 35 13.25 -19.59 -11.76
CA LYS A 35 12.54 -18.57 -12.51
C LYS A 35 12.97 -17.17 -12.08
N LEU A 36 12.74 -16.23 -12.99
CA LEU A 36 12.92 -14.80 -12.75
C LEU A 36 11.55 -14.13 -12.66
N TYR A 37 11.51 -13.02 -11.93
CA TYR A 37 10.28 -12.29 -11.66
C TYR A 37 10.40 -10.81 -12.02
N THR A 38 9.27 -10.23 -12.39
CA THR A 38 9.08 -8.80 -12.57
C THR A 38 8.08 -8.28 -11.53
N LEU A 39 8.46 -7.24 -10.80
CA LEU A 39 7.62 -6.50 -9.88
C LEU A 39 7.22 -5.16 -10.50
N ILE A 40 5.92 -4.87 -10.51
CA ILE A 40 5.37 -3.59 -10.95
C ILE A 40 4.46 -3.05 -9.85
N MET A 41 4.66 -1.78 -9.48
CA MET A 41 3.71 -0.99 -8.71
C MET A 41 3.18 0.15 -9.58
N HIS A 42 1.85 0.26 -9.71
CA HIS A 42 1.24 1.34 -10.47
C HIS A 42 -0.02 1.90 -9.79
N ASP A 43 -0.35 3.14 -10.15
CA ASP A 43 -1.56 3.86 -9.76
C ASP A 43 -2.43 4.07 -11.01
N PRO A 44 -3.54 3.35 -11.19
CA PRO A 44 -4.45 3.55 -12.31
C PRO A 44 -5.39 4.74 -12.13
N ASP A 45 -5.43 5.34 -10.93
CA ASP A 45 -6.34 6.42 -10.55
C ASP A 45 -5.64 7.80 -10.59
N ALA A 46 -4.39 7.86 -11.09
CA ALA A 46 -3.68 9.12 -11.24
C ALA A 46 -4.43 10.05 -12.22
N VAL A 47 -4.28 11.36 -12.04
CA VAL A 47 -5.00 12.37 -12.84
C VAL A 47 -4.73 12.24 -14.35
N VAL A 48 -3.55 11.74 -14.72
CA VAL A 48 -3.12 11.50 -16.10
C VAL A 48 -3.42 10.07 -16.58
N GLY A 49 -4.14 9.27 -15.78
CA GLY A 49 -4.40 7.84 -16.00
C GLY A 49 -3.46 6.95 -15.19
N ASN A 50 -2.71 6.08 -15.87
CA ASN A 50 -1.77 5.17 -15.21
C ASN A 50 -0.46 5.88 -14.84
N TYR A 51 0.05 5.62 -13.65
CA TYR A 51 1.36 6.08 -13.20
C TYR A 51 2.18 4.94 -12.58
N LEU A 52 3.38 4.72 -13.10
CA LEU A 52 4.32 3.70 -12.60
C LEU A 52 5.09 4.22 -11.38
N HIS A 53 4.90 3.56 -10.26
CA HIS A 53 5.55 3.87 -8.99
C HIS A 53 6.84 3.07 -8.77
N TRP A 54 6.90 1.83 -9.25
CA TRP A 54 8.06 0.96 -9.07
C TRP A 54 8.09 -0.10 -10.16
N VAL A 55 9.25 -0.34 -10.79
CA VAL A 55 9.42 -1.41 -11.78
C VAL A 55 10.78 -2.07 -11.58
N VAL A 56 10.77 -3.36 -11.29
CA VAL A 56 11.96 -4.20 -11.10
C VAL A 56 11.81 -5.44 -11.95
N ILE A 57 12.83 -5.79 -12.72
CA ILE A 57 12.84 -6.98 -13.58
C ILE A 57 13.97 -7.93 -13.17
N ASN A 58 13.95 -9.15 -13.70
CA ASN A 58 14.98 -10.15 -13.50
C ASN A 58 15.27 -10.43 -12.02
N ILE A 59 14.25 -10.40 -11.18
CA ILE A 59 14.36 -10.71 -9.76
C ILE A 59 14.57 -12.22 -9.61
N PRO A 60 15.69 -12.68 -9.05
CA PRO A 60 15.87 -14.08 -8.73
C PRO A 60 15.10 -14.44 -7.47
N ASP A 61 14.36 -15.56 -7.52
CA ASP A 61 13.57 -16.06 -6.39
C ASP A 61 12.64 -14.95 -5.84
N ASN A 62 12.78 -14.56 -4.58
CA ASN A 62 12.04 -13.48 -3.94
C ASN A 62 12.96 -12.32 -3.49
N ALA A 63 14.16 -12.22 -4.08
CA ALA A 63 15.18 -11.25 -3.70
C ALA A 63 15.07 -9.96 -4.54
N ILE A 64 14.05 -9.13 -4.29
CA ILE A 64 13.78 -7.88 -5.04
C ILE A 64 15.03 -7.01 -5.22
N ALA A 65 15.86 -6.90 -4.17
CA ALA A 65 17.10 -6.11 -4.18
C ALA A 65 18.15 -6.59 -5.19
N ASN A 66 18.08 -7.87 -5.60
CA ASN A 66 18.97 -8.46 -6.60
C ASN A 66 18.40 -8.36 -8.03
N GLY A 67 17.21 -7.80 -8.20
CA GLY A 67 16.63 -7.48 -9.50
C GLY A 67 17.20 -6.21 -10.11
N GLN A 68 16.99 -6.03 -11.42
CA GLN A 68 17.34 -4.81 -12.13
C GLN A 68 16.21 -3.79 -12.00
N GLN A 69 16.51 -2.64 -11.39
CA GLN A 69 15.58 -1.52 -11.24
C GLN A 69 15.43 -0.78 -12.58
N LEU A 70 14.22 -0.77 -13.15
CA LEU A 70 13.91 0.07 -14.31
C LEU A 70 13.33 1.43 -13.90
N LEU A 71 12.57 1.45 -12.80
CA LEU A 71 12.11 2.65 -12.09
C LEU A 71 12.23 2.38 -10.61
N ASN A 72 12.90 3.26 -9.86
CA ASN A 72 12.97 3.12 -8.40
C ASN A 72 11.61 3.37 -7.75
N TYR A 73 11.43 2.84 -6.54
CA TYR A 73 10.23 3.05 -5.76
C TYR A 73 9.95 4.54 -5.54
N LYS A 74 8.70 4.93 -5.76
CA LYS A 74 8.17 6.23 -5.39
C LYS A 74 6.89 6.01 -4.61
N GLY A 75 6.84 6.49 -3.37
CA GLY A 75 5.65 6.39 -2.54
C GLY A 75 4.42 7.11 -3.14
N PRO A 76 3.23 6.89 -2.56
CA PRO A 76 2.01 7.59 -2.95
C PRO A 76 2.15 9.10 -2.77
N ALA A 77 1.67 9.86 -3.74
CA ALA A 77 1.60 11.32 -3.69
C ALA A 77 0.35 11.84 -4.42
N PRO A 78 -0.86 11.37 -4.03
CA PRO A 78 -2.09 11.77 -4.70
C PRO A 78 -2.30 13.29 -4.59
N PRO A 79 -2.68 13.99 -5.67
CA PRO A 79 -2.98 15.41 -5.61
C PRO A 79 -4.12 15.76 -4.63
N PRO A 80 -4.15 16.97 -4.05
CA PRO A 80 -5.31 17.44 -3.32
C PRO A 80 -6.56 17.41 -4.21
N GLY A 81 -7.67 16.87 -3.71
CA GLY A 81 -8.92 16.83 -4.48
C GLY A 81 -9.09 15.64 -5.43
N SER A 82 -8.06 14.83 -5.68
CA SER A 82 -8.16 13.70 -6.63
C SER A 82 -8.83 12.45 -6.05
N GLY A 83 -9.11 12.45 -4.73
CA GLY A 83 -9.79 11.35 -4.05
C GLY A 83 -8.86 10.23 -3.62
N ILE A 84 -9.42 9.03 -3.52
CA ILE A 84 -8.71 7.81 -3.10
C ILE A 84 -8.11 7.14 -4.33
N HIS A 85 -6.81 6.90 -4.30
CA HIS A 85 -6.05 6.21 -5.34
C HIS A 85 -5.69 4.79 -4.89
N ARG A 86 -5.65 3.85 -5.84
CA ARG A 86 -5.21 2.47 -5.62
C ARG A 86 -3.76 2.32 -6.04
N TYR A 87 -2.93 1.76 -5.18
CA TYR A 87 -1.54 1.44 -5.48
C TYR A 87 -1.41 -0.07 -5.61
N ILE A 88 -1.37 -0.54 -6.85
CA ILE A 88 -1.47 -1.96 -7.21
C ILE A 88 -0.08 -2.52 -7.48
N PHE A 89 0.27 -3.57 -6.72
CA PHE A 89 1.46 -4.37 -6.90
C PHE A 89 1.11 -5.61 -7.72
N LEU A 90 1.91 -5.88 -8.74
CA LEU A 90 1.83 -7.04 -9.60
C LEU A 90 3.20 -7.72 -9.60
N VAL A 91 3.22 -9.03 -9.39
CA VAL A 91 4.40 -9.86 -9.61
C VAL A 91 4.10 -10.81 -10.76
N PHE A 92 4.98 -10.83 -11.75
CA PHE A 92 4.93 -11.71 -12.91
C PHE A 92 6.11 -12.67 -12.89
N GLU A 93 5.86 -13.93 -13.22
CA GLU A 93 6.91 -14.86 -13.63
C GLU A 93 7.32 -14.54 -15.07
N GLN A 94 8.63 -14.51 -15.31
CA GLN A 94 9.20 -14.32 -16.64
C GLN A 94 9.48 -15.68 -17.30
N ALA A 95 9.09 -15.82 -18.57
CA ALA A 95 9.50 -16.97 -19.37
C ALA A 95 11.02 -16.99 -19.60
N GLU A 96 11.63 -15.82 -19.73
CA GLU A 96 13.05 -15.63 -20.02
C GLU A 96 13.63 -14.37 -19.35
N ARG A 97 14.94 -14.17 -19.47
CA ARG A 97 15.59 -12.97 -18.94
C ARG A 97 15.25 -11.76 -19.80
N ILE A 98 14.75 -10.70 -19.18
CA ILE A 98 14.37 -9.47 -19.86
C ILE A 98 15.60 -8.61 -20.08
N ASN A 99 15.79 -8.11 -21.30
CA ASN A 99 16.86 -7.16 -21.63
C ASN A 99 16.27 -5.78 -21.95
N ALA A 100 15.84 -5.08 -20.90
CA ALA A 100 15.30 -3.73 -21.00
C ALA A 100 16.24 -2.72 -20.35
N GLN A 101 16.24 -1.49 -20.88
CA GLN A 101 16.97 -0.37 -20.29
C GLN A 101 16.13 0.33 -19.22
N SER A 102 16.77 1.12 -18.36
CA SER A 102 16.10 1.97 -17.38
C SER A 102 15.06 2.87 -18.04
N ILE A 103 13.91 3.03 -17.41
CA ILE A 103 12.87 3.93 -17.89
C ILE A 103 13.17 5.33 -17.32
N PRO A 104 13.21 6.38 -18.15
CA PRO A 104 13.36 7.75 -17.64
C PRO A 104 12.24 8.11 -16.66
N GLU A 105 12.58 8.80 -15.58
CA GLU A 105 11.63 9.28 -14.56
C GLU A 105 10.47 10.10 -15.16
N SER A 106 10.71 10.82 -16.25
CA SER A 106 9.69 11.58 -16.98
C SER A 106 8.61 10.71 -17.64
N LYS A 107 8.88 9.41 -17.84
CA LYS A 107 7.98 8.46 -18.50
C LYS A 107 7.14 7.63 -17.54
N ARG A 108 7.08 7.96 -16.25
CA ARG A 108 6.24 7.24 -15.28
C ARG A 108 4.75 7.24 -15.64
N ALA A 109 4.26 8.29 -16.29
CA ALA A 109 2.89 8.34 -16.81
C ALA A 109 2.79 7.61 -18.16
N MET A 110 2.75 6.28 -18.11
CA MET A 110 2.55 5.42 -19.28
C MET A 110 1.56 4.29 -18.96
N SER A 111 0.92 3.73 -19.98
CA SER A 111 0.04 2.56 -19.79
C SER A 111 0.84 1.29 -19.48
N LEU A 112 0.18 0.30 -18.87
CA LEU A 112 0.76 -1.03 -18.70
C LEU A 112 1.04 -1.70 -20.06
N ASP A 113 0.21 -1.48 -21.08
CA ASP A 113 0.45 -2.02 -22.42
C ASP A 113 1.75 -1.48 -23.03
N ALA A 114 2.04 -0.19 -22.84
CA ALA A 114 3.30 0.42 -23.27
C ALA A 114 4.49 -0.13 -22.50
N LEU A 115 4.34 -0.36 -21.19
CA LEU A 115 5.35 -1.02 -20.37
C LEU A 115 5.60 -2.45 -20.85
N TYR A 116 4.56 -3.27 -21.05
CA TYR A 116 4.70 -4.64 -21.53
C TYR A 116 5.34 -4.72 -22.92
N SER A 117 4.97 -3.79 -23.81
CA SER A 117 5.61 -3.66 -25.12
C SER A 117 7.10 -3.29 -25.00
N LEU A 118 7.47 -2.44 -24.04
CA LEU A 118 8.87 -2.07 -23.77
C LEU A 118 9.67 -3.25 -23.21
N LEU A 119 9.08 -4.04 -22.30
CA LEU A 119 9.72 -5.20 -21.72
C LEU A 119 9.93 -6.31 -22.76
N ASN A 120 9.06 -6.38 -23.77
CA ASN A 120 9.13 -7.35 -24.87
C ASN A 120 9.34 -8.78 -24.36
N ALA A 121 8.49 -9.20 -23.42
CA ALA A 121 8.64 -10.45 -22.71
C ALA A 121 7.30 -11.11 -22.44
N ASP A 122 7.30 -12.45 -22.44
CA ASP A 122 6.16 -13.23 -21.97
C ASP A 122 6.14 -13.25 -20.43
N LEU A 123 5.05 -12.70 -19.89
CA LEU A 123 4.85 -12.47 -18.46
C LEU A 123 3.58 -13.17 -17.99
N HIS A 124 3.75 -14.09 -17.04
CA HIS A 124 2.63 -14.82 -16.43
C HIS A 124 2.36 -14.24 -15.05
N LEU A 125 1.12 -13.78 -14.80
CA LEU A 125 0.78 -13.19 -13.51
C LEU A 125 0.94 -14.23 -12.40
N ASN A 126 1.83 -13.96 -11.46
CA ASN A 126 2.06 -14.81 -10.29
C ASN A 126 1.16 -14.39 -9.12
N SER A 127 1.17 -13.10 -8.78
CA SER A 127 0.36 -12.61 -7.65
C SER A 127 0.13 -11.10 -7.67
N THR A 128 -0.89 -10.67 -6.94
CA THR A 128 -1.28 -9.26 -6.80
C THR A 128 -1.55 -8.90 -5.35
N ALA A 129 -1.38 -7.62 -5.02
CA ALA A 129 -1.84 -7.00 -3.79
C ALA A 129 -1.97 -5.51 -4.03
N TYR A 130 -2.77 -4.81 -3.22
CA TYR A 130 -2.89 -3.36 -3.36
C TYR A 130 -3.24 -2.69 -2.04
N PHE A 131 -2.96 -1.41 -1.93
CA PHE A 131 -3.46 -0.55 -0.86
C PHE A 131 -4.12 0.70 -1.45
N THR A 132 -4.83 1.46 -0.63
CA THR A 132 -5.40 2.75 -1.02
C THR A 132 -4.72 3.90 -0.28
N SER A 133 -4.60 5.05 -0.92
CA SER A 133 -4.12 6.28 -0.28
C SER A 133 -4.83 7.50 -0.85
N GLU A 134 -4.96 8.55 -0.05
CA GLU A 134 -5.53 9.83 -0.48
C GLU A 134 -4.74 11.00 0.08
N ASN A 135 -4.97 12.19 -0.46
CA ASN A 135 -4.37 13.40 0.10
C ASN A 135 -5.17 13.86 1.34
N GLU A 136 -4.58 13.70 2.52
CA GLU A 136 -5.22 14.04 3.79
C GLU A 136 -5.58 15.53 3.96
N LYS A 137 -5.05 16.43 3.10
CA LYS A 137 -5.37 17.87 3.17
C LYS A 137 -6.81 18.21 2.78
N ASN A 138 -7.58 17.24 2.28
CA ASN A 138 -9.03 17.37 2.10
C ASN A 138 -9.84 17.17 3.39
N GLY A 139 -9.20 16.71 4.47
CA GLY A 139 -9.82 16.61 5.78
C GLY A 139 -9.95 17.97 6.44
N GLY A 140 -11.05 18.70 6.18
CA GLY A 140 -11.45 19.82 7.03
C GLY A 140 -11.35 19.41 8.49
N ARG A 141 -10.64 20.20 9.31
CA ARG A 141 -10.37 19.99 10.75
C ARG A 141 -11.42 19.10 11.43
N LYS A 142 -11.17 17.80 11.59
CA LYS A 142 -11.95 16.97 12.52
C LYS A 142 -11.62 17.46 13.93
N ARG A 143 -12.48 18.33 14.48
CA ARG A 143 -12.44 18.74 15.89
C ARG A 143 -12.46 17.47 16.75
N LYS A 144 -11.40 17.21 17.52
CA LYS A 144 -11.40 16.21 18.59
C LYS A 144 -12.54 16.57 19.56
N ARG A 145 -13.65 15.85 19.53
CA ARG A 145 -14.62 15.84 20.63
C ARG A 145 -13.97 15.06 21.78
N ASN A 146 -13.55 15.78 22.82
CA ASN A 146 -13.22 15.17 24.11
C ASN A 146 -14.52 14.66 24.73
N ASP A 147 -14.73 13.33 24.73
CA ASP A 147 -15.78 12.72 25.52
C ASP A 147 -15.27 12.50 26.96
N LYS A 148 -15.71 13.37 27.87
CA LYS A 148 -15.61 13.18 29.31
C LYS A 148 -17.02 12.86 29.83
N SER A 149 -17.32 11.58 30.00
CA SER A 149 -18.50 11.08 30.70
C SER A 149 -18.21 9.64 31.15
N SER A 150 -18.41 9.17 32.38
CA SER A 150 -18.81 9.75 33.66
C SER A 150 -18.52 8.68 34.72
N LYS A 151 -17.63 8.96 35.68
CA LYS A 151 -17.50 8.14 36.91
C LYS A 151 -18.55 8.62 37.91
N THR A 152 -19.67 7.89 38.07
CA THR A 152 -20.64 8.17 39.14
C THR A 152 -20.62 7.08 40.21
N LYS A 153 -20.34 7.57 41.42
CA LYS A 153 -20.09 6.91 42.71
C LYS A 153 -21.19 5.93 43.17
N LYS A 154 -20.77 4.77 43.66
CA LYS A 154 -21.53 3.91 44.60
C LYS A 154 -21.87 4.70 45.88
N ARG A 155 -23.15 4.82 46.24
CA ARG A 155 -23.59 5.27 47.58
C ARG A 155 -24.08 4.07 48.40
N LYS A 156 -23.43 3.88 49.56
CA LYS A 156 -23.83 3.00 50.67
C LYS A 156 -25.21 3.41 51.21
N VAL A 157 -26.13 2.45 51.34
CA VAL A 157 -27.35 2.60 52.16
C VAL A 157 -27.02 2.17 53.59
N ARG A 158 -27.18 3.10 54.53
CA ARG A 158 -26.95 2.90 55.98
C ARG A 158 -28.31 2.89 56.67
N ARG A 159 -28.55 1.80 57.43
CA ARG A 159 -29.69 1.54 58.34
C ARG A 159 -30.04 2.76 59.22
N LYS A 160 -31.35 3.01 59.41
CA LYS A 160 -31.89 3.64 60.63
C LYS A 160 -33.04 2.79 61.18
N LYS A 161 -32.81 2.22 62.36
CA LYS A 161 -33.85 1.80 63.31
C LYS A 161 -34.44 3.06 63.93
N GLY A 162 -35.76 3.12 64.08
CA GLY A 162 -36.48 4.16 64.79
C GLY A 162 -37.72 3.53 65.43
N THR A 163 -37.64 3.36 66.74
CA THR A 163 -38.66 2.90 67.69
C THR A 163 -39.87 3.84 67.71
N LYS A 164 -41.08 3.28 67.88
CA LYS A 164 -42.30 4.03 68.21
C LYS A 164 -42.87 3.45 69.51
N ASN A 165 -42.76 4.21 70.60
CA ASN A 165 -43.54 4.04 71.82
C ASN A 165 -44.83 4.84 71.67
N ARG A 166 -45.96 4.20 71.95
CA ARG A 166 -47.08 4.78 72.69
C ARG A 166 -47.88 3.64 73.30
#